data_AF-A0A0H2YQK5-F1
#
_entry.id   AF-A0A0H2YQK5-F1
#
_cell.length_a   1.000
_cell.length_b   1.000
_cell.length_c   1.000
_cell.angle_alpha   90.00
_cell.angle_beta   90.00
_cell.angle_gamma   90.00
#
_symmetry.space_group_name_H-M   'P 1'
#
loop_
_entity.id
_entity.type
_entity.pdbx_description
1 polymer ?
#
loop_
_entity_poly.entity_id
_entity_poly.type
_entity_poly.pdbx_seq_one_letter_code
_entity_poly.pdbx_strand_id
1 'polypeptide(L)' 'MTWDEFCTLLSGIMPKTPLGQIVSIRSEEDENMLKNFTEEQHRIRNEWRSRQVEQMTDEEKEEQIKEIQEILKKAFS' A
#
# COMPACT_ATOMS: atom_id res chain seq x y z
N MET A 1 14.96 14.35 21.77
CA MET A 1 14.81 14.85 20.40
C MET A 1 14.62 16.35 20.46
N THR A 2 15.49 17.11 19.81
CA THR A 2 15.35 18.57 19.70
C THR A 2 14.37 18.94 18.59
N TRP A 3 13.90 20.18 18.57
CA TRP A 3 13.05 20.69 17.50
C TRP A 3 13.74 20.63 16.13
N ASP A 4 15.04 20.89 16.10
CA ASP A 4 15.85 20.83 14.86
C ASP A 4 16.02 19.40 14.35
N GLU A 5 16.21 18.43 15.25
CA GLU A 5 16.24 17.01 14.89
C GLU A 5 14.90 16.56 14.30
N PHE A 6 13.78 16.97 14.91
CA PHE A 6 12.45 16.69 14.38
C PHE A 6 12.25 17.30 12.98
N CYS A 7 12.59 18.57 12.79
CA CYS A 7 12.46 19.24 11.49
C CYS A 7 13.32 18.57 10.40
N THR A 8 14.51 18.13 10.76
CA THR A 8 15.41 17.40 9.86
C THR A 8 14.80 16.07 9.44
N LEU A 9 14.28 15.27 10.37
CA LEU A 9 13.60 14.01 10.06
C LEU A 9 12.34 14.23 9.21
N LEU A 10 11.55 15.24 9.54
CA LEU A 10 10.33 15.61 8.81
C LEU A 10 10.65 15.96 7.35
N SER A 11 11.75 16.68 7.10
CA SER A 11 12.18 17.04 5.75
C SER A 11 12.44 15.81 4.87
N GLY A 12 12.87 14.69 5.46
CA GLY A 12 13.16 13.44 4.75
C GLY A 12 11.91 12.71 4.22
N ILE A 13 10.76 12.89 4.87
CA ILE A 13 9.49 12.25 4.49
C ILE A 13 8.57 13.17 3.66
N MET A 14 9.08 14.35 3.27
CA MET A 14 8.31 15.30 2.47
C MET A 14 7.84 14.66 1.15
N PRO A 15 6.66 15.03 0.61
CA PRO A 15 6.10 14.38 -0.59
C PRO A 15 7.02 14.39 -1.81
N LYS A 16 7.90 15.39 -1.92
CA LYS A 16 8.82 15.57 -3.05
C LYS A 16 10.15 14.83 -2.89
N THR A 17 10.37 14.13 -1.78
CA THR A 17 11.57 13.30 -1.60
C THR A 17 11.38 11.93 -2.26
N PRO A 18 12.47 11.21 -2.60
CA PRO A 18 12.36 9.85 -3.10
C PRO A 18 11.56 8.94 -2.15
N LEU A 19 11.74 9.07 -0.84
CA LEU A 19 10.97 8.31 0.14
C LEU A 19 9.49 8.70 0.14
N GLY A 20 9.18 10.00 0.12
CA GLY A 20 7.80 10.50 0.02
C GLY A 20 7.07 9.97 -1.21
N GLN A 21 7.74 9.95 -2.36
CA GLN A 21 7.20 9.38 -3.60
C GLN A 21 6.89 7.88 -3.47
N ILE A 22 7.80 7.09 -2.89
CA ILE A 22 7.56 5.66 -2.66
C ILE A 22 6.39 5.44 -1.70
N VAL A 23 6.29 6.22 -0.63
CA VAL A 23 5.17 6.14 0.32
C VAL A 23 3.86 6.48 -0.39
N SER A 24 3.82 7.58 -1.15
CA SER A 24 2.63 7.97 -1.93
C SER A 24 2.17 6.88 -2.90
N ILE A 25 3.10 6.22 -3.61
CA ILE A 25 2.77 5.10 -4.51
C ILE A 25 2.15 3.93 -3.74
N ARG A 26 2.70 3.60 -2.57
CA ARG A 26 2.27 2.45 -1.77
C ARG A 26 0.94 2.67 -1.06
N SER A 27 0.63 3.91 -0.67
CA SER A 27 -0.58 4.27 0.06
C SER A 27 -1.75 4.69 -0.84
N GLU A 28 -1.58 4.70 -2.16
CA GLU A 28 -2.63 5.16 -3.08
C GLU A 28 -3.79 4.16 -3.21
N GLU A 29 -5.00 4.67 -3.04
CA GLU A 29 -6.27 3.94 -3.11
C GLU A 29 -7.32 4.62 -4.02
N ASP A 30 -7.07 5.84 -4.52
CA ASP A 30 -7.97 6.49 -5.48
C ASP A 30 -7.90 5.79 -6.86
N GLU A 31 -9.02 5.25 -7.32
CA GLU A 31 -9.09 4.51 -8.57
C GLU A 31 -8.68 5.33 -9.80
N ASN A 32 -8.99 6.62 -9.83
CA ASN A 32 -8.64 7.48 -10.97
C ASN A 32 -7.14 7.77 -10.97
N MET A 33 -6.53 7.92 -9.81
CA MET A 33 -5.08 8.04 -9.69
C MET A 33 -4.38 6.76 -10.11
N LEU A 34 -4.86 5.60 -9.63
CA LEU A 34 -4.29 4.30 -9.96
C LEU A 34 -4.33 3.97 -11.45
N LYS A 35 -5.37 4.39 -12.19
CA LYS A 35 -5.45 4.21 -13.65
C LYS A 35 -4.36 4.97 -14.41
N ASN A 36 -3.81 6.02 -13.83
CA ASN A 36 -2.78 6.86 -14.43
C ASN A 36 -1.36 6.48 -13.97
N PHE A 37 -1.21 5.41 -13.18
CA PHE A 37 0.11 4.94 -12.77
C PHE A 37 0.89 4.41 -13.97
N THR A 38 2.18 4.68 -13.97
CA THR A 38 3.14 4.03 -14.85
C THR A 38 3.32 2.56 -14.47
N GLU A 39 3.83 1.75 -15.39
CA GLU A 39 4.15 0.34 -15.14
C GLU A 39 5.07 0.17 -13.91
N GLU A 40 6.05 1.06 -13.75
CA GLU A 40 6.97 1.02 -12.61
C GLU A 40 6.27 1.34 -11.27
N GLN A 41 5.35 2.31 -11.26
CA GLN A 41 4.56 2.60 -10.06
C GLN A 41 3.65 1.44 -9.68
N HIS A 42 3.03 0.78 -10.66
CA HIS A 42 2.30 -0.46 -10.44
C HIS A 42 3.20 -1.56 -9.87
N ARG A 43 4.41 -1.74 -10.42
CA ARG A 43 5.38 -2.72 -9.92
C ARG A 43 5.72 -2.48 -8.44
N ILE A 44 6.10 -1.25 -8.08
CA ILE A 44 6.45 -0.87 -6.70
C ILE A 44 5.29 -1.17 -5.74
N ARG A 45 4.06 -0.81 -6.13
CA ARG A 45 2.87 -1.02 -5.30
C ARG A 45 2.53 -2.50 -5.17
N ASN A 46 2.58 -3.26 -6.25
CA ASN A 46 2.26 -4.68 -6.27
C ASN A 46 3.29 -5.49 -5.46
N GLU A 47 4.58 -5.20 -5.61
CA GLU A 47 5.64 -5.81 -4.80
C GLU A 47 5.43 -5.53 -3.30
N TRP A 48 5.07 -4.29 -2.94
CA TRP A 48 4.77 -3.94 -1.56
C TRP A 48 3.59 -4.74 -1.00
N ARG A 49 2.49 -4.83 -1.74
CA ARG A 49 1.29 -5.57 -1.32
C ARG A 49 1.54 -7.07 -1.22
N SER A 50 2.31 -7.66 -2.15
CA SER A 50 2.71 -9.07 -2.07
C SER A 50 3.43 -9.36 -0.76
N ARG A 51 4.37 -8.50 -0.36
CA ARG A 51 5.10 -8.64 0.91
C ARG A 51 4.19 -8.55 2.13
N GLN A 52 3.14 -7.73 2.09
CA GLN A 52 2.17 -7.68 3.19
C GLN A 52 1.44 -9.01 3.33
N VAL A 53 1.02 -9.60 2.21
CA VAL A 53 0.35 -10.93 2.20
C VAL A 53 1.28 -12.04 2.69
N GLU A 54 2.56 -12.00 2.30
CA GLU A 54 3.57 -12.97 2.77
C GLU A 54 3.80 -12.90 4.29
N GLN A 55 3.62 -11.71 4.90
CA GLN A 55 3.81 -11.49 6.34
C GLN A 55 2.57 -11.83 7.18
N MET A 56 1.43 -12.10 6.56
CA MET A 56 0.21 -12.49 7.27
C MET A 56 0.34 -13.88 7.90
N THR A 57 -0.29 -14.07 9.06
CA THR A 57 -0.42 -15.40 9.67
C THR A 57 -1.38 -16.28 8.88
N ASP A 58 -1.36 -17.59 9.15
CA ASP A 58 -2.23 -18.52 8.46
C ASP A 58 -3.71 -18.28 8.84
N GLU A 59 -3.99 -17.88 10.08
CA GLU A 59 -5.33 -17.50 10.53
C GLU A 59 -5.86 -16.26 9.79
N GLU A 60 -5.02 -15.23 9.62
CA GLU A 60 -5.38 -14.00 8.89
C GLU A 60 -5.66 -14.30 7.40
N LYS A 61 -4.87 -15.21 6.80
CA LYS A 61 -5.10 -15.67 5.42
C LYS A 61 -6.43 -16.42 5.30
N GLU A 62 -6.74 -17.31 6.24
CA GLU A 62 -8.02 -18.02 6.26
C GLU A 62 -9.22 -17.07 6.38
N GLU A 63 -9.11 -16.04 7.22
CA GLU A 63 -10.15 -15.02 7.37
C GLU A 63 -10.39 -14.25 6.07
N GLN A 64 -9.32 -13.80 5.40
CA GLN A 64 -9.45 -13.12 4.11
C GLN A 64 -10.01 -14.01 3.01
N ILE A 65 -9.64 -15.29 2.97
CA ILE A 65 -10.22 -16.25 2.02
C ILE A 65 -11.74 -16.37 2.23
N LYS A 66 -12.21 -16.44 3.48
CA LYS A 66 -13.64 -16.49 3.80
C LYS A 66 -14.36 -15.22 3.33
N GLU A 67 -13.76 -14.05 3.56
CA GLU A 67 -14.32 -12.78 3.09
C GLU A 67 -14.47 -12.76 1.56
N ILE A 68 -13.43 -13.17 0.83
CA ILE A 68 -13.45 -13.27 -0.64
C ILE A 68 -14.54 -14.25 -1.10
N GLN A 69 -14.67 -15.41 -0.45
CA GLN A 69 -15.73 -16.39 -0.78
C GLN A 69 -17.13 -15.79 -0.64
N GLU A 70 -17.39 -15.02 0.42
CA GLU A 70 -18.69 -14.37 0.62
C GLU A 70 -18.96 -13.26 -0.41
N ILE A 71 -17.95 -12.48 -0.78
CA ILE A 71 -18.05 -11.48 -1.85
C ILE A 71 -18.40 -12.17 -3.18
N LEU A 72 -17.70 -13.25 -3.54
CA LEU A 72 -17.95 -14.00 -4.77
C LEU A 72 -19.34 -14.62 -4.78
N LYS A 73 -19.79 -15.24 -3.67
CA LYS A 73 -21.16 -15.76 -3.56
C LYS A 73 -22.20 -14.66 -3.83
N LYS A 74 -22.04 -13.48 -3.23
CA LYS A 74 -22.96 -12.35 -3.43
C LYS A 74 -22.94 -11.81 -4.86
N ALA A 75 -21.79 -11.83 -5.54
CA ALA A 75 -21.66 -11.29 -6.90
C ALA A 75 -22.28 -12.21 -7.97
N PHE A 76 -22.35 -13.52 -7.71
CA PHE A 76 -22.84 -14.53 -8.65
C PHE A 76 -24.14 -15.24 -8.21
N SER A 77 -24.83 -14.73 -7.18
CA SER A 77 -26.17 -15.15 -6.77
C SER A 77 -27.23 -14.16 -7.25
#